data_AF-A0A7J2LFM7-F1
#
_entry.id   AF-A0A7J2LFM7-F1
#
_cell.length_a   1.000
_cell.length_b   1.000
_cell.length_c   1.000
_cell.angle_alpha   90.00
_cell.angle_beta   90.00
_cell.angle_gamma   90.00
#
_symmetry.space_group_name_H-M   'P 1'
#
loop_
_entity.id
_entity.type
_entity.pdbx_description
1 polymer ?
#
loop_
_entity_poly.entity_id
_entity_poly.type
_entity_poly.pdbx_seq_one_letter_code
_entity_poly.pdbx_strand_id
1 'polypeptide(L)'
;MKRRGSGGRHLKRKPAPAFWPIPKKKHVWAVRPVPGPHPIDRCIPLLVIIRDILKLAEVSREARIIIKQGLVKVDGVVRREPRFPVGLMDVLSLEEANTHYRILPTHKGLSLHKINNGEAKFKLCRIENKTTVKGGRTQLNLHDGRNILLSPEEEDV
;
A
#
# COMPACT_ATOMS: atom_id res chain seq x y z
N MET A 1 -8.10 9.89 -31.98
CA MET A 1 -7.38 8.60 -31.78
C MET A 1 -7.62 8.10 -30.36
N LYS A 2 -8.69 7.31 -30.17
CA LYS A 2 -9.15 6.81 -28.85
C LYS A 2 -8.30 5.59 -28.50
N ARG A 3 -7.43 5.68 -27.49
CA ARG A 3 -6.68 4.51 -27.00
C ARG A 3 -7.68 3.51 -26.41
N ARG A 4 -8.05 2.49 -27.19
CA ARG A 4 -8.83 1.33 -26.75
C ARG A 4 -7.89 0.45 -25.91
N GLY A 5 -8.28 0.16 -24.68
CA GLY A 5 -7.80 -0.97 -23.88
C GLY A 5 -6.28 -1.09 -23.64
N SER A 6 -5.83 -0.59 -22.49
CA SER A 6 -4.89 -1.28 -21.58
C SER A 6 -4.38 -0.25 -20.58
N GLY A 7 -4.39 -0.59 -19.29
CA GLY A 7 -3.85 0.27 -18.24
C GLY A 7 -2.43 0.70 -18.60
N GLY A 8 -2.26 1.99 -18.90
CA GLY A 8 -1.00 2.49 -19.45
C GLY A 8 0.16 2.14 -18.52
N ARG A 9 1.20 1.47 -19.03
CA ARG A 9 2.39 1.05 -18.24
C ARG A 9 3.08 2.22 -17.53
N HIS A 10 2.86 3.43 -18.02
CA HIS A 10 3.46 4.67 -17.53
C HIS A 10 2.39 5.60 -16.97
N LEU A 11 2.74 6.33 -15.91
CA LEU A 11 1.91 7.37 -15.31
C LEU A 11 2.61 8.72 -15.47
N LYS A 12 2.00 9.65 -16.21
CA LYS A 12 2.46 11.05 -16.21
C LYS A 12 2.24 11.64 -14.81
N ARG A 13 3.09 12.57 -14.39
CA ARG A 13 3.06 13.12 -13.03
C ARG A 13 1.89 14.09 -12.78
N LYS A 14 1.47 14.84 -13.80
CA LYS A 14 0.31 15.76 -13.72
C LYS A 14 -1.00 15.07 -13.30
N PRO A 15 -1.43 13.96 -13.94
CA PRO A 15 -2.64 13.23 -13.56
C PRO A 15 -2.47 12.31 -12.34
N ALA A 16 -1.31 12.31 -11.66
CA ALA A 16 -1.14 11.52 -10.46
C ALA A 16 -2.12 11.99 -9.35
N PRO A 17 -2.57 11.07 -8.47
CA PRO A 17 -3.50 11.40 -7.40
C PRO A 17 -3.01 12.58 -6.55
N ALA A 18 -3.93 13.45 -6.15
CA ALA A 18 -3.60 14.70 -5.45
C ALA A 18 -2.97 14.45 -4.07
N PHE A 19 -3.33 13.34 -3.42
CA PHE A 19 -2.84 12.96 -2.10
C PHE A 19 -1.39 12.45 -2.10
N TRP A 20 -0.77 12.23 -3.27
CA TRP A 20 0.64 11.86 -3.33
C TRP A 20 1.50 13.10 -3.06
N PRO A 21 2.40 13.08 -2.06
CA PRO A 21 3.24 14.23 -1.72
C PRO A 21 4.41 14.38 -2.71
N ILE A 22 4.08 14.54 -3.99
CA ILE A 22 5.05 14.65 -5.09
C ILE A 22 4.92 15.99 -5.82
N PRO A 23 6.02 16.72 -6.06
CA PRO A 23 5.98 17.94 -6.87
C PRO A 23 5.53 17.67 -8.31
N LYS A 24 4.32 18.06 -8.71
CA LYS A 24 3.73 17.68 -10.02
C LYS A 24 4.45 18.25 -11.26
N LYS A 25 5.18 19.36 -11.09
CA LYS A 25 5.87 20.06 -12.20
C LYS A 25 7.38 19.76 -12.30
N LYS A 26 7.99 19.09 -11.32
CA LYS A 26 9.45 18.86 -11.29
C LYS A 26 9.91 17.83 -12.34
N HIS A 27 9.09 16.81 -12.59
CA HIS A 27 9.41 15.74 -13.54
C HIS A 27 8.19 15.35 -14.37
N VAL A 28 8.42 14.75 -15.54
CA VAL A 28 7.35 14.34 -16.46
C VAL A 28 6.60 13.11 -15.95
N TRP A 29 7.31 12.18 -15.32
CA TRP A 29 6.80 10.85 -14.96
C TRP A 29 6.65 10.66 -13.44
N ALA A 30 5.63 9.91 -13.05
CA ALA A 30 5.43 9.39 -11.71
C ALA A 30 5.60 7.86 -11.71
N VAL A 31 5.83 7.30 -10.52
CA VAL A 31 5.85 5.86 -10.34
C VAL A 31 4.42 5.34 -10.45
N ARG A 32 4.14 4.51 -11.44
CA ARG A 32 2.86 3.80 -11.52
C ARG A 32 2.89 2.62 -10.54
N PRO A 33 1.90 2.48 -9.64
CA PRO A 33 1.82 1.31 -8.77
C PRO A 33 1.52 0.06 -9.60
N VAL A 34 2.04 -1.08 -9.16
CA VAL A 34 1.63 -2.38 -9.73
C VAL A 34 0.22 -2.74 -9.24
N PRO A 35 -0.55 -3.55 -9.97
CA PRO A 35 -1.77 -4.13 -9.42
C PRO A 35 -1.43 -4.90 -8.14
N GLY A 36 -2.23 -4.71 -7.10
CA GLY A 36 -1.97 -5.25 -5.77
C GLY A 36 -3.14 -5.02 -4.84
N PRO A 37 -2.90 -5.02 -3.51
CA PRO A 37 -3.95 -4.93 -2.48
C PRO A 37 -4.92 -3.76 -2.66
N HIS A 38 -4.39 -2.58 -2.99
CA HIS A 38 -5.17 -1.34 -3.04
C HIS A 38 -5.21 -0.75 -4.46
N PRO A 39 -6.34 -0.13 -4.87
CA PRO A 39 -6.46 0.53 -6.16
C PRO A 39 -5.58 1.79 -6.25
N ILE A 40 -5.26 2.24 -7.47
CA ILE A 40 -4.39 3.41 -7.71
C ILE A 40 -4.88 4.68 -7.00
N ASP A 41 -6.19 4.83 -6.84
CA ASP A 41 -6.82 6.00 -6.21
C ASP A 41 -6.79 5.96 -4.68
N ARG A 42 -6.35 4.86 -4.07
CA ARG A 42 -6.28 4.67 -2.61
C ARG A 42 -4.93 4.13 -2.13
N CYS A 43 -3.89 4.20 -2.97
CA CYS A 43 -2.57 3.69 -2.62
C CYS A 43 -1.47 4.71 -2.89
N ILE A 44 -0.34 4.53 -2.22
CA ILE A 44 0.93 5.19 -2.48
C ILE A 44 1.99 4.11 -2.76
N PRO A 45 2.79 4.21 -3.85
CA PRO A 45 3.90 3.31 -4.08
C PRO A 45 4.97 3.39 -2.99
N LEU A 46 5.56 2.25 -2.61
CA LEU A 46 6.68 2.18 -1.65
C LEU A 46 7.83 3.15 -1.98
N LEU A 47 8.18 3.31 -3.26
CA LEU A 47 9.23 4.23 -3.67
C LEU A 47 8.94 5.68 -3.30
N VAL A 48 7.68 6.11 -3.41
CA VAL A 48 7.24 7.47 -3.05
C VAL A 48 7.27 7.66 -1.54
N ILE A 49 6.86 6.64 -0.78
CA ILE A 49 6.91 6.64 0.68
C ILE A 49 8.35 6.87 1.17
N ILE A 50 9.31 6.09 0.66
CA ILE A 50 10.70 6.12 1.14
C ILE A 50 11.42 7.39 0.69
N ARG A 51 11.23 7.82 -0.56
CA ARG A 51 11.91 8.99 -1.12
C ARG A 51 11.28 10.31 -0.69
N ASP A 52 9.96 10.46 -0.85
CA ASP A 52 9.30 11.76 -0.74
C ASP A 52 8.72 12.01 0.67
N ILE A 53 8.22 10.97 1.35
CA ILE A 53 7.60 11.11 2.69
C ILE A 53 8.64 10.97 3.80
N LEU A 54 9.33 9.82 3.85
CA LEU A 54 10.31 9.53 4.89
C LEU A 54 11.68 10.14 4.61
N LYS A 55 11.95 10.53 3.36
CA LYS A 55 13.21 11.16 2.92
C LYS A 55 14.46 10.36 3.31
N LEU A 56 14.38 9.03 3.29
CA LEU A 56 15.52 8.13 3.58
C LEU A 56 16.49 8.01 2.39
N ALA A 57 16.06 8.47 1.21
CA ALA A 57 16.85 8.47 -0.01
C ALA A 57 16.55 9.73 -0.81
N GLU A 58 17.58 10.35 -1.37
CA GLU A 58 17.44 11.52 -2.24
C GLU A 58 17.08 11.09 -3.67
N VAL A 59 17.70 9.99 -4.12
CA VAL A 59 17.59 9.50 -5.49
C VAL A 59 16.71 8.25 -5.56
N SER A 60 15.98 8.09 -6.65
CA SER A 60 15.14 6.90 -6.88
C SER A 60 15.94 5.59 -6.97
N ARG A 61 17.25 5.66 -7.26
CA ARG A 61 18.14 4.49 -7.30
C ARG A 61 18.42 3.96 -5.90
N GLU A 62 18.73 4.84 -4.95
CA GLU A 62 18.98 4.51 -3.54
C GLU A 62 17.72 3.92 -2.91
N ALA A 63 16.56 4.58 -3.10
CA ALA A 63 15.29 4.07 -2.59
C ALA A 63 14.98 2.66 -3.12
N ARG A 64 15.32 2.35 -4.39
CA ARG A 64 15.16 0.97 -4.92
C ARG A 64 16.11 -0.01 -4.26
N ILE A 65 17.34 0.39 -3.94
CA ILE A 65 18.32 -0.48 -3.29
C ILE A 65 17.80 -0.85 -1.89
N ILE A 66 17.37 0.13 -1.10
CA ILE A 66 16.79 -0.06 0.24
C ILE A 66 15.62 -1.06 0.19
N ILE A 67 14.69 -0.86 -0.74
CA ILE A 67 13.53 -1.75 -0.90
C ILE A 67 13.97 -3.16 -1.31
N LYS A 68 14.90 -3.28 -2.25
CA LYS A 68 15.36 -4.58 -2.76
C LYS A 68 16.17 -5.37 -1.74
N GLN A 69 16.92 -4.70 -0.86
CA GLN A 69 17.62 -5.32 0.26
C GLN A 69 16.65 -5.97 1.26
N GLY A 70 15.38 -5.54 1.27
CA GLY A 70 14.35 -6.14 2.12
C GLY A 70 14.19 -5.47 3.48
N LEU A 71 14.74 -4.26 3.64
CA LEU A 71 14.70 -3.48 4.89
C LEU A 71 13.30 -2.95 5.24
N VAL A 72 12.33 -3.14 4.33
CA VAL A 72 10.97 -2.62 4.41
C VAL A 72 9.97 -3.76 4.38
N LYS A 73 9.15 -3.83 5.44
CA LYS A 73 8.04 -4.75 5.59
C LYS A 73 6.71 -4.02 5.47
N VAL A 74 5.75 -4.62 4.79
CA VAL A 74 4.35 -4.17 4.76
C VAL A 74 3.50 -5.29 5.34
N ASP A 75 2.76 -4.97 6.40
CA ASP A 75 1.95 -5.92 7.19
C ASP A 75 2.74 -7.17 7.61
N GLY A 76 4.01 -6.98 8.02
CA GLY A 76 4.92 -8.06 8.42
C GLY A 76 5.61 -8.80 7.28
N VAL A 77 5.20 -8.62 6.03
CA VAL A 77 5.80 -9.28 4.86
C VAL A 77 6.86 -8.38 4.22
N VAL A 78 8.05 -8.91 3.98
CA VAL A 78 9.13 -8.19 3.27
C VAL A 78 8.70 -7.92 1.83
N ARG A 79 8.68 -6.65 1.41
CA ARG A 79 8.31 -6.25 0.05
C ARG A 79 9.51 -5.68 -0.69
N ARG A 80 9.94 -6.40 -1.73
CA ARG A 80 11.08 -6.01 -2.59
C ARG A 80 10.69 -5.26 -3.87
N GLU A 81 9.39 -5.11 -4.14
CA GLU A 81 8.90 -4.38 -5.32
C GLU A 81 8.75 -2.88 -5.00
N PRO A 82 9.49 -1.98 -5.67
CA PRO A 82 9.42 -0.53 -5.39
C PRO A 82 8.08 0.11 -5.76
N ARG A 83 7.32 -0.53 -6.65
CA ARG A 83 6.01 -0.06 -7.11
C ARG A 83 4.86 -0.67 -6.33
N PHE A 84 5.14 -1.43 -5.27
CA PHE A 84 4.12 -2.09 -4.47
C PHE A 84 3.15 -1.02 -3.90
N PRO A 85 1.83 -1.17 -4.11
CA PRO A 85 0.84 -0.23 -3.61
C PRO A 85 0.64 -0.47 -2.12
N VAL A 86 0.91 0.55 -1.31
CA VAL A 86 0.58 0.55 0.12
C VAL A 86 -0.60 1.48 0.32
N GLY A 87 -1.63 1.02 0.99
CA GLY A 87 -2.89 1.73 1.12
C GLY A 87 -3.27 2.04 2.54
N LEU A 88 -4.55 2.35 2.70
CA LEU A 88 -5.17 2.70 3.96
C LEU A 88 -5.01 1.58 5.01
N MET A 89 -4.71 1.95 6.25
CA MET A 89 -4.53 1.05 7.40
C MET A 89 -3.36 0.05 7.32
N ASP A 90 -2.63 -0.01 6.20
CA ASP A 90 -1.45 -0.85 6.10
C ASP A 90 -0.36 -0.38 7.08
N VAL A 91 0.38 -1.34 7.63
CA VAL A 91 1.48 -1.11 8.55
C VAL A 91 2.80 -1.25 7.80
N LEU A 92 3.56 -0.16 7.72
CA LEU A 92 4.91 -0.11 7.19
C LEU A 92 5.91 -0.23 8.34
N SER A 93 6.77 -1.22 8.29
CA SER A 93 7.81 -1.47 9.31
C SER A 93 9.19 -1.36 8.67
N LEU A 94 10.07 -0.58 9.30
CA LEU A 94 11.48 -0.48 8.94
C LEU A 94 12.29 -1.30 9.95
N GLU A 95 12.95 -2.36 9.48
CA GLU A 95 13.66 -3.31 10.36
C GLU A 95 14.84 -2.67 11.07
N GLU A 96 15.72 -1.99 10.32
CA GLU A 96 16.94 -1.39 10.88
C GLU A 96 16.65 -0.32 11.94
N ALA A 97 15.59 0.46 11.73
CA ALA A 97 15.21 1.54 12.62
C ALA A 97 14.26 1.11 13.74
N ASN A 98 13.77 -0.15 13.73
CA ASN A 98 12.70 -0.63 14.61
C ASN A 98 11.53 0.36 14.73
N THR A 99 11.17 0.99 13.60
CA THR A 99 10.09 1.99 13.53
C THR A 99 8.93 1.46 12.70
N HIS A 100 7.72 1.71 13.19
CA HIS A 100 6.48 1.31 12.54
C HIS A 100 5.65 2.55 12.22
N TYR A 101 5.02 2.51 11.05
CA TYR A 101 4.15 3.55 10.56
C TYR A 101 2.84 2.92 10.10
N ARG A 102 1.71 3.55 10.42
CA ARG A 102 0.41 3.22 9.87
C ARG A 102 0.01 4.27 8.86
N ILE A 103 -0.54 3.85 7.74
CA ILE A 103 -1.07 4.78 6.75
C ILE A 103 -2.49 5.17 7.14
N LEU A 104 -2.68 6.46 7.40
CA LEU A 104 -3.96 7.03 7.80
C LEU A 104 -4.40 8.12 6.81
N PRO A 105 -5.71 8.30 6.62
CA PRO A 105 -6.22 9.41 5.86
C PRO A 105 -6.17 10.69 6.71
N THR A 106 -5.74 11.78 6.10
CA THR A 106 -5.68 13.13 6.65
C THR A 106 -6.38 14.06 5.66
N HIS A 107 -6.75 15.27 6.09
CA HIS A 107 -7.35 16.29 5.20
C HIS A 107 -6.56 16.56 3.90
N LYS A 108 -5.24 16.35 3.92
CA LYS A 108 -4.35 16.57 2.76
C LYS A 108 -4.09 15.29 1.94
N GLY A 109 -4.57 14.12 2.36
CA GLY A 109 -4.28 12.86 1.70
C GLY A 109 -3.93 11.71 2.64
N LEU A 110 -3.22 10.71 2.13
CA LEU A 110 -2.68 9.61 2.96
C LEU A 110 -1.35 10.03 3.59
N SER A 111 -1.27 9.90 4.90
CA SER A 111 -0.09 10.27 5.70
C SER A 111 0.41 9.07 6.51
N LEU A 112 1.70 9.06 6.82
CA LEU A 112 2.31 8.07 7.71
C LEU A 112 2.21 8.57 9.16
N HIS A 113 1.54 7.80 10.00
CA HIS A 113 1.48 8.03 11.43
C HIS A 113 2.39 7.03 12.14
N LYS A 114 3.32 7.50 12.98
CA LYS A 114 4.22 6.63 13.74
C LYS A 114 3.42 5.86 14.80
N ILE A 115 3.62 4.56 14.92
CA ILE A 115 2.92 3.70 15.88
C ILE A 115 3.91 2.88 16.71
N ASN A 116 3.43 2.33 17.83
CA ASN A 116 4.19 1.45 18.71
C ASN A 116 4.13 -0.02 18.23
N ASN A 117 5.06 -0.86 18.70
CA ASN A 117 5.14 -2.29 18.32
C ASN A 117 3.87 -3.08 18.63
N GLY A 118 3.14 -2.72 19.69
CA GLY A 118 1.87 -3.37 20.04
C GLY A 118 0.80 -3.15 18.96
N GLU A 119 0.66 -1.91 18.49
CA GLU A 119 -0.29 -1.57 17.44
C GLU A 119 0.13 -2.11 16.07
N ALA A 120 1.43 -2.26 15.81
CA ALA A 120 1.93 -2.80 14.56
C ALA A 120 1.52 -4.26 14.30
N LYS A 121 1.10 -4.99 15.34
CA LYS A 121 0.68 -6.39 15.24
C LYS A 121 -0.70 -6.57 14.61
N PHE A 122 -1.57 -5.57 14.69
CA PHE A 122 -2.92 -5.66 14.16
C PHE A 122 -3.22 -4.53 13.17
N LYS A 123 -4.19 -4.79 12.30
CA LYS A 123 -4.73 -3.78 11.40
C LYS A 123 -6.23 -3.93 11.28
N LEU A 124 -6.93 -2.81 11.10
CA LEU A 124 -8.37 -2.83 10.88
C LEU A 124 -8.62 -3.07 9.40
N CYS A 125 -9.50 -4.03 9.11
CA CYS A 125 -9.93 -4.32 7.76
C CYS A 125 -11.44 -4.17 7.68
N ARG A 126 -11.92 -3.37 6.73
CA ARG A 126 -13.33 -3.30 6.40
C ARG A 126 -13.72 -4.50 5.52
N ILE A 127 -14.78 -5.20 5.91
CA ILE A 127 -15.42 -6.23 5.08
C ILE A 127 -16.23 -5.50 3.99
N GLU A 128 -15.89 -5.74 2.72
CA GLU A 128 -16.62 -5.16 1.59
C GLU A 128 -17.68 -6.12 1.04
N ASN A 129 -17.41 -7.43 1.10
CA ASN A 129 -18.36 -8.43 0.63
C ASN A 129 -18.25 -9.73 1.41
N LYS A 130 -19.31 -10.53 1.36
CA LYS A 130 -19.34 -11.91 1.86
C LYS A 130 -19.83 -12.81 0.75
N THR A 131 -19.06 -13.84 0.42
CA THR A 131 -19.39 -14.77 -0.67
C THR A 131 -19.33 -16.19 -0.15
N THR A 132 -20.34 -17.01 -0.43
CA THR A 132 -20.30 -18.44 -0.15
C THR A 132 -19.49 -19.15 -1.23
N VAL A 133 -18.44 -19.86 -0.82
CA VAL A 133 -17.58 -20.62 -1.74
C VAL A 133 -17.99 -22.09 -1.80
N LYS A 134 -17.47 -22.80 -2.81
CA LYS A 134 -17.65 -24.26 -2.92
C LYS A 134 -17.20 -24.93 -1.62
N GLY A 135 -18.04 -25.82 -1.09
CA GLY A 135 -17.84 -26.44 0.22
C GLY A 135 -18.60 -25.77 1.37
N GLY A 136 -19.56 -24.87 1.08
CA GLY A 136 -20.49 -24.32 2.06
C GLY A 136 -19.88 -23.31 3.03
N ARG A 137 -18.61 -22.93 2.84
CA ARG A 137 -17.89 -21.98 3.69
C ARG A 137 -18.14 -20.55 3.25
N THR A 138 -18.16 -19.63 4.20
CA THR A 138 -18.32 -18.19 3.93
C THR A 138 -16.95 -17.53 3.82
N GLN A 139 -16.71 -16.86 2.70
CA GLN A 139 -15.52 -16.04 2.47
C GLN A 139 -15.84 -14.56 2.71
N LEU A 140 -15.08 -13.92 3.58
CA LEU A 140 -15.08 -12.47 3.76
C LEU A 140 -14.07 -11.85 2.80
N ASN A 141 -14.54 -10.94 1.95
CA ASN A 141 -13.71 -10.13 1.07
C ASN A 141 -13.45 -8.78 1.75
N LEU A 142 -12.17 -8.44 1.91
CA LEU A 142 -11.73 -7.23 2.61
C LEU A 142 -11.34 -6.13 1.62
N HIS A 143 -11.37 -4.88 2.10
CA HIS A 143 -11.04 -3.68 1.32
C HIS A 143 -9.60 -3.61 0.78
N ASP A 144 -8.68 -4.37 1.36
CA ASP A 144 -7.28 -4.48 0.95
C ASP A 144 -7.05 -5.68 0.02
N GLY A 145 -8.11 -6.27 -0.50
CA GLY A 145 -8.05 -7.43 -1.40
C GLY A 145 -7.70 -8.75 -0.70
N ARG A 146 -7.61 -8.77 0.64
CA ARG A 146 -7.46 -10.02 1.39
C ARG A 146 -8.79 -10.77 1.47
N ASN A 147 -8.69 -12.09 1.59
CA ASN A 147 -9.82 -12.99 1.71
C ASN A 147 -9.63 -13.83 2.97
N ILE A 148 -10.64 -13.85 3.84
CA ILE A 148 -10.66 -14.69 5.04
C ILE A 148 -11.77 -15.72 4.86
N LEU A 149 -11.45 -16.99 5.03
CA LEU A 149 -12.43 -18.08 5.03
C LEU A 149 -12.86 -18.35 6.47
N LEU A 150 -14.16 -18.25 6.73
CA LEU A 150 -14.73 -18.64 8.01
C LEU A 150 -14.96 -20.15 8.04
N SER A 151 -14.53 -20.80 9.11
CA SER A 151 -14.99 -22.15 9.46
C SER A 151 -16.40 -22.07 10.05
N PRO A 152 -17.27 -23.08 9.85
CA PRO A 152 -18.61 -23.15 10.44
C PRO A 152 -18.63 -23.19 11.98
N GLU A 153 -17.47 -23.30 12.64
CA GLU A 153 -17.35 -23.58 14.08
C GLU A 153 -16.98 -22.32 14.91
N GLU A 154 -16.82 -21.16 14.29
CA GLU A 154 -16.45 -19.91 14.98
C GLU A 154 -17.63 -18.90 15.03
N GLU A 155 -18.82 -19.36 15.45
CA GLU A 155 -19.97 -18.46 15.70
C GLU A 155 -20.03 -17.88 17.12
N ASP A 156 -19.18 -18.31 18.06
CA ASP A 156 -19.21 -17.83 19.45
C ASP A 156 -17.83 -17.49 20.02
N VAL A 157 -17.39 -16.22 19.90
CA VAL A 157 -16.66 -15.45 20.95
C VAL A 157 -16.92 -13.96 20.78
#